data_AF-A0A922Z358-F1
#
_entry.id   AF-A0A922Z358-F1
#
_cell.length_a   1.000
_cell.length_b   1.000
_cell.length_c   1.000
_cell.angle_alpha   90.00
_cell.angle_beta   90.00
_cell.angle_gamma   90.00
#
_symmetry.space_group_name_H-M   'P 1'
#
loop_
_entity.id
_entity.type
_entity.pdbx_description
1 polymer ?
#
loop_
_entity_poly.entity_id
_entity_poly.type
_entity_poly.pdbx_seq_one_letter_code
_entity_poly.pdbx_strand_id
1 'polypeptide(L)'
;MRVRVLGCSGAIAQGCRTTSFLLDDDVLIDAGTGVGDLSLDEMAAVNHVLLTHSHLDHVASLPLMIDAVAARRLASGAPPLQVHALPGTIAALKAHIFNNLIWPDFSSIPSAASPLMRCTPIAVGEVLDVGGKAVEVLPAVHTVPAVGF
;
A
#
# COMPACT_ATOMS: atom_id res chain seq x y z
N MET A 1 -4.49 -13.47 13.46
CA MET A 1 -4.84 -13.01 12.10
C MET A 1 -6.33 -12.77 12.02
N ARG A 2 -6.72 -11.50 12.02
CA ARG A 2 -8.07 -10.97 11.74
C ARG A 2 -8.02 -10.24 10.41
N VAL A 3 -9.00 -10.44 9.54
CA VAL A 3 -9.13 -9.68 8.29
C VAL A 3 -10.29 -8.71 8.43
N ARG A 4 -10.03 -7.42 8.26
CA ARG A 4 -11.06 -6.38 8.15
C ARG A 4 -11.17 -5.95 6.70
N VAL A 5 -12.35 -6.13 6.13
CA VAL A 5 -12.69 -5.62 4.79
C VAL A 5 -12.93 -4.13 4.91
N LEU A 6 -12.10 -3.32 4.24
CA LEU A 6 -12.25 -1.87 4.16
C LEU A 6 -12.93 -1.46 2.85
N GLY A 7 -12.67 -2.20 1.77
CA GLY A 7 -13.35 -2.05 0.50
C GLY A 7 -13.26 -3.31 -0.35
N CYS A 8 -14.32 -3.58 -1.10
CA CYS A 8 -14.46 -4.77 -1.95
C CYS A 8 -15.25 -4.49 -3.24
N SER A 9 -15.36 -3.22 -3.63
CA SER A 9 -16.03 -2.79 -4.87
C SER A 9 -15.02 -2.56 -5.99
N GLY A 10 -15.35 -2.91 -7.22
CA GLY A 10 -14.52 -2.58 -8.40
C GLY A 10 -14.67 -1.14 -8.90
N ALA A 11 -15.52 -0.34 -8.25
CA ALA A 11 -15.79 1.06 -8.59
C ALA A 11 -16.25 1.83 -7.33
N ILE A 12 -16.50 3.14 -7.50
CA ILE A 12 -16.98 4.01 -6.42
C ILE A 12 -18.47 4.36 -6.57
N ALA A 13 -19.14 4.44 -5.43
CA ALA A 13 -20.51 4.94 -5.25
C ALA A 13 -20.70 5.27 -3.76
N GLN A 14 -21.82 5.89 -3.40
CA GLN A 14 -22.14 6.13 -1.98
C GLN A 14 -22.18 4.78 -1.23
N GLY A 15 -21.39 4.68 -0.15
CA GLY A 15 -21.26 3.44 0.63
C GLY A 15 -20.38 2.35 -0.01
N CYS A 16 -19.87 2.55 -1.22
CA CYS A 16 -18.92 1.65 -1.86
C CYS A 16 -17.49 2.17 -1.68
N ARG A 17 -16.57 1.22 -1.48
CA ARG A 17 -15.13 1.46 -1.31
C ARG A 17 -14.37 0.50 -2.20
N THR A 18 -13.35 1.01 -2.89
CA THR A 18 -12.50 0.18 -3.73
C THR A 18 -11.55 -0.66 -2.88
N THR A 19 -11.00 -1.70 -3.50
CA THR A 19 -10.30 -2.80 -2.85
C THR A 19 -9.27 -2.35 -1.81
N SER A 20 -9.50 -2.73 -0.56
CA SER A 20 -8.50 -2.72 0.50
C SER A 20 -8.92 -3.60 1.68
N PHE A 21 -7.95 -4.30 2.26
CA PHE A 21 -8.14 -5.15 3.42
C PHE A 21 -7.06 -4.87 4.46
N LEU A 22 -7.44 -4.78 5.72
CA LEU A 22 -6.48 -4.67 6.83
C LEU A 22 -6.34 -6.03 7.51
N LEU A 23 -5.12 -6.55 7.55
CA LEU A 23 -4.75 -7.74 8.30
C LEU A 23 -4.24 -7.33 9.67
N ASP A 24 -4.91 -7.82 10.71
CA ASP A 24 -4.74 -7.41 12.10
C ASP A 24 -4.86 -5.88 12.22
N ASP A 25 -3.75 -5.16 12.40
CA ASP A 25 -3.73 -3.70 12.54
C ASP A 25 -2.60 -3.01 11.73
N ASP A 26 -1.72 -3.78 11.06
CA ASP A 26 -0.41 -3.29 10.59
C ASP A 26 -0.06 -3.61 9.13
N VAL A 27 -0.85 -4.45 8.45
CA VAL A 27 -0.63 -4.86 7.06
C VAL A 27 -1.88 -4.60 6.22
N LEU A 28 -1.74 -3.79 5.17
CA LEU A 28 -2.78 -3.63 4.15
C LEU A 28 -2.54 -4.57 2.97
N ILE A 29 -3.60 -5.20 2.47
CA ILE A 29 -3.66 -5.72 1.09
C ILE A 29 -4.42 -4.68 0.28
N ASP A 30 -3.74 -4.10 -0.70
CA ASP A 30 -4.16 -2.95 -1.48
C ASP A 30 -4.49 -1.71 -0.65
N ALA A 31 -4.47 -0.56 -1.31
CA ALA A 31 -4.70 0.75 -0.72
C ALA A 31 -5.71 1.55 -1.57
N GLY A 32 -6.83 0.90 -1.91
CA GLY A 32 -8.01 1.54 -2.49
C GLY A 32 -8.73 2.48 -1.52
N THR A 33 -9.88 3.01 -1.94
CA THR A 33 -10.60 4.06 -1.22
C THR A 33 -11.12 3.64 0.15
N GLY A 34 -11.22 2.33 0.43
CA GLY A 34 -11.57 1.82 1.76
C GLY A 34 -10.59 2.23 2.86
N VAL A 35 -9.34 2.54 2.51
CA VAL A 35 -8.36 3.08 3.49
C VAL A 35 -8.88 4.37 4.15
N GLY A 36 -9.70 5.14 3.45
CA GLY A 36 -10.29 6.38 3.98
C GLY A 36 -11.24 6.20 5.18
N ASP A 37 -11.67 4.97 5.48
CA ASP A 37 -12.51 4.68 6.65
C ASP A 37 -11.68 4.39 7.92
N LEU A 38 -10.35 4.30 7.80
CA LEU A 38 -9.44 4.17 8.94
C LEU A 38 -9.31 5.50 9.70
N SER A 39 -9.16 5.43 11.03
CA SER A 39 -8.68 6.56 11.81
C SER A 39 -7.21 6.86 11.51
N LEU A 40 -6.75 8.08 11.83
CA LEU A 40 -5.34 8.46 11.65
C LEU A 40 -4.38 7.61 12.50
N ASP A 41 -4.83 7.09 13.64
CA ASP A 41 -4.01 6.21 14.49
C ASP A 41 -3.88 4.83 13.85
N GLU A 42 -4.96 4.30 13.28
CA GLU A 42 -4.93 3.04 12.51
C GLU A 42 -4.07 3.17 11.25
N MET A 43 -4.23 4.26 10.47
CA MET A 43 -3.37 4.53 9.32
C MET A 43 -1.88 4.62 9.72
N ALA A 44 -1.58 5.25 10.86
CA ALA A 44 -0.21 5.39 11.35
C ALA A 44 0.38 4.06 11.86
N ALA A 45 -0.46 3.11 12.27
CA ALA A 45 -0.03 1.78 12.70
C ALA A 45 0.33 0.84 11.53
N VAL A 46 -0.16 1.12 10.32
CA VAL A 46 0.19 0.35 9.12
C VAL A 46 1.68 0.49 8.82
N ASN A 47 2.40 -0.64 8.72
CA ASN A 47 3.82 -0.69 8.38
C ASN A 47 4.09 -1.34 7.03
N HIS A 48 3.15 -2.15 6.54
CA HIS A 48 3.27 -2.88 5.29
C HIS A 48 2.04 -2.66 4.41
N VAL A 49 2.25 -2.48 3.11
CA VAL A 49 1.22 -2.51 2.08
C VAL A 49 1.64 -3.53 1.03
N LEU A 50 0.84 -4.57 0.85
CA LEU A 50 0.98 -5.56 -0.21
C LEU A 50 0.07 -5.14 -1.36
N LEU A 51 0.63 -4.79 -2.52
CA LEU A 51 -0.16 -4.37 -3.68
C LEU A 51 -0.30 -5.51 -4.67
N THR A 52 -1.54 -5.82 -5.03
CA THR A 52 -1.85 -6.84 -6.02
C THR A 52 -1.45 -6.38 -7.42
N HIS A 53 -1.79 -5.15 -7.80
CA HIS A 53 -1.44 -4.54 -9.09
C HIS A 53 -1.58 -3.00 -9.08
N SER A 54 -1.29 -2.36 -10.22
CA SER A 54 -1.16 -0.90 -10.33
C SER A 54 -2.42 -0.13 -10.71
N HIS A 55 -3.59 -0.78 -10.81
CA HIS A 55 -4.80 -0.04 -11.16
C HIS A 55 -5.20 0.91 -10.02
N LEU A 56 -5.81 2.03 -10.41
CA LEU A 56 -6.05 3.15 -9.51
C LEU A 56 -6.95 2.78 -8.33
N ASP A 57 -7.97 1.96 -8.56
CA ASP A 57 -8.88 1.47 -7.52
C ASP A 57 -8.19 0.62 -6.44
N HIS A 58 -6.97 0.13 -6.69
CA HIS A 58 -6.14 -0.60 -5.72
C HIS A 58 -5.08 0.27 -5.04
N VAL A 59 -4.78 1.47 -5.56
CA VAL A 59 -3.66 2.30 -5.07
C VAL A 59 -4.05 3.74 -4.74
N ALA A 60 -5.28 4.17 -5.04
CA ALA A 60 -5.73 5.57 -4.99
C ALA A 60 -5.49 6.24 -3.64
N SER A 61 -5.67 5.51 -2.54
CA SER A 61 -5.51 6.07 -1.19
C SER A 61 -4.10 5.92 -0.65
N LEU A 62 -3.19 5.19 -1.31
CA LEU A 62 -1.81 5.03 -0.83
C LEU A 62 -1.09 6.39 -0.65
N PRO A 63 -1.09 7.31 -1.64
CA PRO A 63 -0.38 8.58 -1.48
C PRO A 63 -1.05 9.47 -0.43
N LEU A 64 -2.38 9.49 -0.39
CA LEU A 64 -3.15 10.28 0.58
C LEU A 64 -2.95 9.78 2.02
N MET A 65 -2.91 8.46 2.22
CA MET A 65 -2.68 7.84 3.52
C MET A 65 -1.30 8.21 4.06
N ILE A 66 -0.25 8.07 3.23
CA ILE A 66 1.13 8.39 3.64
C ILE A 66 1.21 9.87 4.07
N ASP A 67 0.62 10.78 3.29
CA ASP A 67 0.61 12.21 3.60
C ASP A 67 -0.12 12.51 4.92
N ALA A 68 -1.31 11.91 5.12
CA ALA A 68 -2.13 12.12 6.30
C ALA A 68 -1.42 11.73 7.61
N VAL A 69 -0.49 10.76 7.58
CA VAL A 69 0.22 10.27 8.77
C VAL A 69 1.72 10.62 8.77
N ALA A 70 2.23 11.33 7.76
CA ALA A 70 3.66 11.61 7.60
C ALA A 70 4.27 12.26 8.84
N ALA A 71 3.66 13.36 9.33
CA ALA A 71 4.15 14.07 10.50
C ALA A 71 4.16 13.20 11.77
N ARG A 72 3.13 12.37 11.95
CA ARG A 72 3.00 11.47 13.11
C ARG A 72 4.08 10.39 13.08
N ARG A 73 4.26 9.74 11.92
CA ARG A 73 5.28 8.70 11.72
C ARG A 73 6.69 9.25 11.90
N LEU A 74 6.98 10.43 11.38
CA LEU A 74 8.28 11.09 11.56
C LEU A 74 8.52 11.44 13.04
N ALA A 75 7.53 12.00 13.72
CA ALA A 75 7.64 12.37 15.13
C ALA A 75 7.82 11.16 16.06
N SER A 76 7.22 10.01 15.72
CA SER A 76 7.36 8.77 16.49
C SER A 76 8.62 7.97 16.12
N GLY A 77 9.40 8.41 15.14
CA GLY A 77 10.54 7.64 14.61
C GLY A 77 10.13 6.32 13.97
N ALA A 78 8.90 6.23 13.44
CA ALA A 78 8.43 5.03 12.77
C ALA A 78 9.29 4.75 11.52
N PRO A 79 9.54 3.47 11.19
CA PRO A 79 10.24 3.13 9.96
C PRO A 79 9.45 3.57 8.71
N PRO A 80 10.11 3.68 7.55
CA PRO A 80 9.42 3.92 6.28
C PRO A 80 8.35 2.84 6.02
N LEU A 81 7.19 3.24 5.50
CA LEU A 81 6.16 2.30 5.04
C LEU A 81 6.74 1.37 3.97
N GLN A 82 6.63 0.05 4.17
CA GLN A 82 7.10 -0.94 3.20
C GLN A 82 6.00 -1.26 2.19
N VAL A 83 6.22 -0.93 0.92
CA VAL A 83 5.28 -1.22 -0.18
C VAL A 83 5.81 -2.41 -0.98
N HIS A 84 5.18 -3.56 -0.83
CA HIS A 84 5.55 -4.82 -1.47
C HIS A 84 4.73 -5.00 -2.74
N ALA A 85 5.37 -5.11 -3.90
CA ALA A 85 4.68 -5.25 -5.17
C ALA A 85 5.60 -5.82 -6.25
N LEU A 86 5.02 -6.37 -7.32
CA LEU A 86 5.81 -6.78 -8.48
C LEU A 86 6.62 -5.60 -9.04
N PRO A 87 7.80 -5.84 -9.66
CA PRO A 87 8.60 -4.78 -10.27
C PRO A 87 7.82 -3.90 -11.26
N GLY A 88 6.90 -4.48 -12.04
CA GLY A 88 6.03 -3.74 -12.95
C GLY A 88 5.07 -2.77 -12.24
N THR A 89 4.48 -3.19 -11.12
CA THR A 89 3.62 -2.34 -10.28
C THR A 89 4.42 -1.21 -9.64
N ILE A 90 5.63 -1.50 -9.13
CA ILE A 90 6.54 -0.49 -8.58
C ILE A 90 6.93 0.54 -9.64
N ALA A 91 7.27 0.10 -10.85
CA ALA A 91 7.61 0.97 -11.96
C ALA A 91 6.46 1.90 -12.34
N ALA A 92 5.23 1.38 -12.43
CA ALA A 92 4.04 2.17 -12.71
C ALA A 92 3.79 3.24 -11.63
N LEU A 93 3.91 2.89 -10.34
CA LEU A 93 3.75 3.85 -9.24
C LEU A 93 4.79 4.97 -9.30
N LYS A 94 6.06 4.65 -9.54
CA LYS A 94 7.13 5.66 -9.65
C LYS A 94 6.96 6.58 -10.86
N ALA A 95 6.56 6.02 -12.00
CA ALA A 95 6.40 6.79 -13.23
C ALA A 95 5.17 7.70 -13.19
N HIS A 96 4.07 7.23 -12.58
CA HIS A 96 2.77 7.86 -12.76
C HIS A 96 2.15 8.44 -11.49
N ILE A 97 2.59 8.04 -10.29
CA ILE A 97 2.01 8.54 -9.02
C ILE A 97 3.06 9.32 -8.23
N PHE A 98 4.13 8.64 -7.77
CA PHE A 98 5.19 9.21 -6.93
C PHE A 98 6.29 9.85 -7.79
N ASN A 99 5.92 10.86 -8.57
CA ASN A 99 6.78 11.48 -9.59
C ASN A 99 6.98 13.00 -9.42
N ASN A 100 6.53 13.57 -8.29
CA ASN A 100 6.54 15.01 -8.00
C ASN A 100 5.68 15.87 -8.94
N LEU A 101 4.88 15.26 -9.82
CA LEU A 101 3.93 15.94 -10.71
C LEU A 101 2.49 15.63 -10.30
N ILE A 102 2.16 14.34 -10.16
CA ILE A 102 0.86 13.88 -9.67
C ILE A 102 0.85 13.91 -8.15
N TRP A 103 1.87 13.31 -7.52
CA TRP A 103 2.05 13.32 -6.07
C TRP A 103 3.53 13.41 -5.69
N PRO A 104 3.87 13.96 -4.51
CA PRO A 104 5.24 13.93 -3.99
C PRO A 104 5.85 12.53 -3.99
N ASP A 105 7.14 12.44 -4.32
CA ASP A 105 7.89 11.18 -4.24
C ASP A 105 8.30 10.87 -2.79
N PHE A 106 7.43 10.13 -2.09
CA PHE A 106 7.69 9.68 -0.71
C PHE A 106 8.80 8.64 -0.58
N SER A 107 9.35 8.11 -1.67
CA SER A 107 10.56 7.30 -1.63
C SER A 107 11.84 8.15 -1.49
N SER A 108 11.72 9.47 -1.65
CA SER A 108 12.81 10.44 -1.57
C SER A 108 12.60 11.52 -0.49
N ILE A 109 11.43 11.58 0.14
CA ILE A 109 11.03 12.59 1.14
C ILE A 109 10.83 11.94 2.51
N PRO A 110 11.31 12.53 3.61
CA PRO A 110 12.04 13.80 3.70
C PRO A 110 13.50 13.72 3.20
N SER A 111 14.05 12.53 3.05
CA SER A 111 15.36 12.31 2.41
C SER A 111 15.47 10.87 1.89
N ALA A 112 16.36 10.61 0.94
CA ALA A 112 16.63 9.24 0.47
C ALA A 112 17.16 8.30 1.58
N ALA A 113 17.85 8.86 2.59
CA ALA A 113 18.35 8.12 3.74
C ALA A 113 17.22 7.70 4.69
N SER A 114 16.27 8.58 4.93
CA SER A 114 15.10 8.35 5.78
C SER A 114 13.81 8.78 5.07
N PRO A 115 13.30 7.99 4.11
CA PRO A 115 12.10 8.31 3.36
C PRO A 115 10.84 7.90 4.11
N LEU A 116 9.68 8.40 3.69
CA LEU A 116 8.37 8.01 4.24
C LEU A 116 7.94 6.63 3.75
N MET A 117 8.38 6.21 2.56
CA MET A 117 8.08 4.88 2.02
C MET A 117 9.31 4.23 1.37
N ARG A 118 9.33 2.90 1.32
CA ARG A 118 10.27 2.11 0.51
C ARG A 118 9.49 1.04 -0.27
N CYS A 119 9.80 0.90 -1.56
CA CYS A 119 9.26 -0.20 -2.34
C CYS A 119 10.17 -1.43 -2.20
N THR A 120 9.57 -2.56 -1.88
CA THR A 120 10.23 -3.87 -1.79
C THR A 120 9.72 -4.73 -2.95
N PRO A 121 10.55 -5.03 -3.95
CA PRO A 121 10.14 -5.90 -5.05
C PRO A 121 9.89 -7.32 -4.54
N ILE A 122 8.82 -7.94 -5.03
CA ILE A 122 8.47 -9.34 -4.74
C ILE A 122 8.38 -10.16 -6.01
N ALA A 123 8.40 -11.48 -5.89
CA ALA A 123 8.23 -12.41 -7.00
C ALA A 123 7.13 -13.46 -6.72
N VAL A 124 6.50 -13.96 -7.79
CA VAL A 124 5.56 -15.09 -7.68
C VAL A 124 6.26 -16.31 -7.08
N GLY A 125 5.61 -16.97 -6.12
CA GLY A 125 6.12 -18.11 -5.37
C GLY A 125 7.01 -17.74 -4.18
N GLU A 126 7.26 -16.45 -3.95
CA GLU A 126 7.95 -15.98 -2.75
C GLU A 126 7.04 -16.09 -1.52
N VAL A 127 7.63 -16.44 -0.37
CA VAL A 127 6.95 -16.39 0.93
C VAL A 127 7.59 -15.29 1.76
N LEU A 128 6.81 -14.24 2.04
CA LEU A 128 7.22 -13.05 2.76
C LEU A 128 6.94 -13.21 4.25
N ASP A 129 7.80 -12.67 5.11
CA ASP A 129 7.50 -12.42 6.51
C ASP A 129 7.14 -10.94 6.70
N VAL A 130 5.85 -10.65 6.86
CA VAL A 130 5.31 -9.28 6.95
C VAL A 130 4.39 -9.13 8.16
N GLY A 131 4.76 -8.22 9.07
CA GLY A 131 4.02 -8.05 10.33
C GLY A 131 3.89 -9.34 11.16
N GLY A 132 4.91 -10.21 11.12
CA GLY A 132 4.91 -11.52 11.81
C GLY A 132 4.02 -12.58 11.16
N LYS A 133 3.71 -12.43 9.87
CA LYS A 133 2.81 -13.30 9.10
C LYS A 133 3.58 -13.85 7.89
N ALA A 134 3.43 -15.14 7.62
CA ALA A 134 3.87 -15.74 6.36
C ALA A 134 2.83 -15.47 5.28
N VAL A 135 3.21 -14.76 4.22
CA VAL A 135 2.34 -14.43 3.08
C VAL A 135 2.97 -14.95 1.79
N GLU A 136 2.26 -15.80 1.06
CA GLU A 136 2.73 -16.37 -0.20
C GLU A 136 2.25 -15.53 -1.38
N VAL A 137 3.15 -15.23 -2.33
CA VAL A 137 2.82 -14.45 -3.52
C VAL A 137 2.31 -15.39 -4.62
N LEU A 138 1.02 -15.35 -4.89
CA LEU A 138 0.36 -16.23 -5.86
C LEU A 138 0.24 -15.59 -7.25
N PRO A 139 0.33 -16.36 -8.36
CA PRO A 139 0.16 -15.82 -9.70
C PRO A 139 -1.28 -15.39 -9.96
N ALA A 140 -1.46 -14.29 -10.70
CA ALA A 140 -2.76 -13.87 -11.22
C ALA A 140 -2.65 -13.50 -12.71
N VAL A 141 -3.73 -13.74 -13.47
CA VAL A 141 -3.85 -13.31 -14.87
C VAL A 141 -4.67 -12.04 -14.93
N HIS A 142 -4.07 -10.95 -15.38
CA HIS A 142 -4.71 -9.64 -15.50
C HIS A 142 -4.05 -8.81 -16.61
N THR A 143 -4.65 -7.67 -16.97
CA THR A 143 -4.17 -6.80 -18.07
C THR A 143 -2.83 -6.12 -17.78
N VAL A 144 -2.45 -6.03 -16.51
CA VAL A 144 -1.14 -5.53 -16.03
C VAL A 144 -0.51 -6.59 -15.13
N PRO A 145 0.80 -6.52 -14.81
CA PRO A 145 1.40 -7.43 -13.82
C PRO A 145 0.59 -7.45 -12.52
N ALA A 146 0.18 -8.65 -12.11
CA ALA A 146 -0.70 -8.83 -10.97
C ALA A 146 -0.38 -10.10 -10.18
N VAL A 147 -0.68 -10.08 -8.89
CA VAL A 147 -0.55 -11.19 -7.96
C VAL A 147 -1.75 -11.27 -7.00
N GLY A 148 -1.92 -12.45 -6.39
CA GLY A 148 -2.69 -12.64 -5.16
C GLY A 148 -1.76 -12.86 -3.96
N PHE A 149 -2.35 -12.86 -2.77
CA PHE A 149 -1.69 -13.11 -1.48
C PHE A 149 -2.54 -14.03 -0.62
#